data_AF-A0A930N166-F1
#
_entry.id   AF-A0A930N166-F1
#
_cell.length_a   1.000
_cell.length_b   1.000
_cell.length_c   1.000
_cell.angle_alpha   90.00
_cell.angle_beta   90.00
_cell.angle_gamma   90.00
#
_symmetry.space_group_name_H-M   'P 1'
#
loop_
_entity.id
_entity.type
_entity.pdbx_description
1 polymer ?
#
loop_
_entity_poly.entity_id
_entity_poly.type
_entity_poly.pdbx_seq_one_letter_code
_entity_poly.pdbx_strand_id
1 'polypeptide(L)'
;MGFFDRLKKGLTKTRENFTHSIERLIIGYADIDDDLIDELEETLLMADVGVKTTEMLIASVRRGIRNKDIQTPDDLIPFLEKEIVRILDRGESDTPMADCPPTVILVVGTNGVGKTTTAGKMAAQAKANGKRVLLAGADTFRAAAIEQLEAWSQRAGVE
;
A
#
# COMPACT_ATOMS: atom_id res chain seq x y z
N MET A 1 -13.44 13.78 10.76
CA MET A 1 -12.42 13.36 9.77
C MET A 1 -12.55 11.86 9.59
N GLY A 2 -13.09 11.42 8.45
CA GLY A 2 -13.39 10.01 8.18
C GLY A 2 -12.14 9.18 7.86
N PHE A 3 -12.32 7.88 7.66
CA PHE A 3 -11.25 6.96 7.25
C PHE A 3 -10.59 7.41 5.93
N PHE A 4 -11.39 7.74 4.92
CA PHE A 4 -10.89 8.19 3.62
C PHE A 4 -10.10 9.50 3.69
N ASP A 5 -10.48 10.43 4.58
CA ASP A 5 -9.72 11.68 4.76
C ASP A 5 -8.33 11.42 5.34
N ARG A 6 -8.23 10.48 6.29
CA ARG A 6 -6.95 10.07 6.88
C ARG A 6 -6.07 9.35 5.85
N LEU A 7 -6.66 8.49 5.03
CA LEU A 7 -5.96 7.80 3.95
C LEU A 7 -5.42 8.80 2.92
N LYS A 8 -6.28 9.70 2.42
CA LYS A 8 -5.88 10.77 1.49
C LYS A 8 -4.75 11.63 2.04
N LYS A 9 -4.84 12.01 3.32
CA LYS A 9 -3.79 12.79 4.00
C LYS A 9 -2.47 12.01 4.13
N GLY A 10 -2.53 10.71 4.40
CA GLY A 10 -1.34 9.85 4.48
C GLY A 10 -0.64 9.68 3.13
N LEU A 11 -1.41 9.71 2.04
CA LEU A 11 -0.91 9.54 0.67
C LEU A 11 -0.57 10.85 -0.05
N THR A 12 -0.75 12.01 0.58
CA THR A 12 -0.56 13.33 -0.06
C THR A 12 0.80 13.46 -0.73
N LYS A 13 1.90 13.13 -0.03
CA LYS A 13 3.25 13.23 -0.59
C LYS A 13 3.48 12.29 -1.78
N THR A 14 3.01 11.04 -1.66
CA THR A 14 3.12 10.06 -2.76
C THR A 14 2.36 10.55 -3.98
N ARG A 15 1.12 11.02 -3.81
CA ARG A 15 0.32 11.59 -4.90
C ARG A 15 1.01 12.79 -5.54
N GLU A 16 1.49 13.74 -4.75
CA GLU A 16 2.16 14.94 -5.25
C GLU A 16 3.42 14.60 -6.05
N ASN A 17 4.22 13.62 -5.61
CA ASN A 17 5.43 13.24 -6.35
C ASN A 17 5.11 12.36 -7.57
N PHE A 18 4.25 11.36 -7.41
CA PHE A 18 3.94 10.37 -8.44
C PHE A 18 3.09 10.96 -9.56
N THR A 19 1.92 11.51 -9.23
CA THR A 19 0.98 12.03 -10.21
C THR A 19 1.57 13.22 -10.95
N HIS A 20 2.26 14.13 -10.25
CA HIS A 20 2.86 15.29 -10.91
C HIS A 20 4.03 14.96 -11.83
N SER A 21 4.72 13.83 -11.60
CA SER A 21 5.77 13.38 -12.52
C SER A 21 5.16 12.85 -13.81
N ILE A 22 4.09 12.04 -13.72
CA ILE A 22 3.38 11.51 -14.89
C ILE A 22 2.65 12.63 -15.65
N GLU A 23 2.02 13.60 -14.97
CA GLU A 23 1.40 14.76 -15.61
C GLU A 23 2.41 15.58 -16.42
N ARG A 24 3.64 15.75 -15.90
CA ARG A 24 4.70 16.47 -16.62
C ARG A 24 5.16 15.73 -17.87
N LEU A 25 5.23 14.41 -17.84
CA LEU A 25 5.50 13.59 -19.02
C LEU A 25 4.42 13.83 -20.08
N ILE A 26 3.16 13.71 -19.71
CA ILE A 26 2.02 13.84 -20.64
C ILE A 26 2.00 15.20 -21.34
N ILE A 27 2.31 16.28 -20.63
CA ILE A 27 2.37 17.64 -21.20
C ILE A 27 3.57 17.82 -22.13
N GLY A 28 4.66 17.08 -21.91
CA GLY A 28 5.91 17.21 -22.68
C GLY A 28 5.87 16.55 -24.06
N TYR A 29 4.95 15.60 -24.27
CA TYR A 29 4.88 14.79 -25.49
C TYR A 29 3.58 15.05 -26.26
N ALA A 30 3.70 15.22 -27.58
CA ALA A 30 2.55 15.45 -28.45
C ALA A 30 1.83 14.15 -28.86
N ASP A 31 2.58 13.05 -28.97
CA ASP A 31 2.13 11.73 -29.38
C ASP A 31 2.69 10.66 -28.44
N ILE A 32 2.20 9.42 -28.56
CA ILE A 32 2.71 8.29 -27.80
C ILE A 32 3.78 7.57 -28.64
N ASP A 33 5.04 7.88 -28.36
CA ASP A 33 6.22 7.25 -28.97
C ASP A 33 6.96 6.35 -27.96
N ASP A 34 8.01 5.66 -28.42
CA ASP A 34 8.80 4.79 -27.55
C ASP A 34 9.53 5.60 -26.45
N ASP A 35 9.92 6.86 -26.73
CA ASP A 35 10.57 7.74 -25.75
C ASP A 35 9.65 8.05 -24.55
N LEU A 36 8.38 8.39 -24.80
CA LEU A 36 7.39 8.58 -23.74
C LEU A 36 7.18 7.32 -22.88
N ILE A 37 7.19 6.14 -23.51
CA ILE A 37 7.01 4.87 -22.81
C ILE A 37 8.22 4.54 -21.93
N ASP A 38 9.42 4.83 -22.40
CA ASP A 38 10.65 4.63 -21.65
C ASP A 38 10.74 5.61 -20.45
N GLU A 39 10.38 6.88 -20.63
CA GLU A 39 10.31 7.85 -19.52
C GLU A 39 9.21 7.50 -18.49
N LEU A 40 8.10 6.94 -18.95
CA LEU A 40 7.05 6.43 -18.07
C LEU A 40 7.55 5.25 -17.22
N GLU A 41 8.30 4.33 -17.83
CA GLU A 41 8.93 3.21 -17.12
C GLU A 41 9.88 3.70 -16.03
N GLU A 42 10.78 4.62 -16.36
CA GLU A 42 11.70 5.22 -15.39
C GLU A 42 10.95 5.90 -14.23
N THR A 43 9.89 6.64 -14.56
CA THR A 43 9.06 7.33 -13.55
C THR A 43 8.38 6.35 -12.60
N LEU A 44 7.87 5.22 -13.10
CA LEU A 44 7.28 4.17 -12.27
C LEU A 44 8.33 3.53 -11.35
N LEU A 45 9.55 3.29 -11.85
CA LEU A 45 10.65 2.73 -11.05
C LEU A 45 11.11 3.70 -9.95
N MET A 46 11.27 4.98 -10.27
CA MET A 46 11.62 6.03 -9.29
C MET A 46 10.55 6.21 -8.20
N ALA A 47 9.31 5.80 -8.46
CA ALA A 47 8.20 5.87 -7.53
C ALA A 47 8.03 4.61 -6.66
N ASP A 48 9.04 3.74 -6.58
CA ASP A 48 9.02 2.49 -5.79
C ASP A 48 7.93 1.48 -6.21
N VAL A 49 7.46 1.52 -7.48
CA VAL A 49 6.49 0.53 -8.00
C VAL A 49 7.11 -0.87 -8.13
N GLY A 50 8.42 -0.91 -8.35
CA GLY A 50 9.22 -2.13 -8.48
C GLY A 50 9.19 -2.74 -9.88
N VAL A 51 10.32 -3.32 -10.29
CA VAL A 51 10.60 -3.78 -11.66
C VAL A 51 9.47 -4.63 -12.25
N LYS A 52 9.08 -5.71 -11.58
CA LYS A 52 8.05 -6.64 -12.08
C LYS A 52 6.70 -5.96 -12.30
N THR A 53 6.28 -5.09 -11.38
CA THR A 53 5.00 -4.39 -11.48
C THR A 53 5.05 -3.35 -12.59
N THR A 54 6.17 -2.63 -12.72
CA THR A 54 6.41 -1.68 -13.81
C THR A 54 6.36 -2.39 -15.17
N GLU A 55 7.09 -3.49 -15.36
CA GLU A 55 7.05 -4.29 -16.60
C GLU A 55 5.63 -4.71 -16.96
N MET A 56 4.84 -5.14 -15.96
CA MET A 56 3.42 -5.49 -16.15
C MET A 56 2.57 -4.31 -16.61
N LEU A 57 2.79 -3.13 -16.02
CA LEU A 57 2.08 -1.89 -16.38
C LEU A 57 2.45 -1.43 -17.80
N ILE A 58 3.74 -1.38 -18.14
CA ILE A 58 4.22 -1.00 -19.47
C ILE A 58 3.71 -1.96 -20.55
N ALA A 59 3.73 -3.27 -20.28
CA ALA A 59 3.15 -4.25 -21.19
C ALA A 59 1.63 -4.05 -21.38
N SER A 60 0.93 -3.57 -20.36
CA SER A 60 -0.50 -3.25 -20.41
C SER A 60 -0.75 -1.95 -21.21
N VAL A 61 0.06 -0.91 -21.01
CA VAL A 61 0.02 0.34 -21.78
C VAL A 61 0.25 0.06 -23.26
N ARG A 62 1.32 -0.67 -23.62
CA ARG A 62 1.60 -1.08 -25.01
C ARG A 62 0.44 -1.84 -25.65
N ARG A 63 -0.30 -2.64 -24.86
CA ARG A 63 -1.51 -3.35 -25.32
C ARG A 63 -2.70 -2.40 -25.49
N GLY A 64 -2.90 -1.46 -24.57
CA GLY A 64 -3.94 -0.42 -24.66
C GLY A 64 -3.79 0.43 -25.91
N ILE A 65 -2.55 0.80 -26.27
CA ILE A 65 -2.24 1.52 -27.52
C ILE A 65 -2.66 0.68 -28.74
N ARG A 66 -2.25 -0.60 -28.80
CA ARG A 66 -2.61 -1.50 -29.92
C ARG A 66 -4.12 -1.69 -30.06
N ASN A 67 -4.84 -1.70 -28.94
CA ASN A 67 -6.29 -1.87 -28.90
C ASN A 67 -7.07 -0.56 -29.12
N LYS A 68 -6.38 0.59 -29.23
CA LYS A 68 -6.97 1.93 -29.30
C LYS A 68 -7.72 2.37 -28.04
N ASP A 69 -7.39 1.75 -26.91
CA ASP A 69 -7.84 2.17 -25.57
C ASP A 69 -7.07 3.41 -25.08
N ILE A 70 -5.86 3.63 -25.64
CA ILE A 70 -5.00 4.79 -25.41
C ILE A 70 -4.68 5.37 -26.80
N GLN A 71 -5.09 6.60 -27.05
CA GLN A 71 -4.90 7.28 -28.35
C GLN A 71 -4.06 8.53 -28.22
N THR A 72 -4.16 9.22 -27.07
CA THR A 72 -3.33 10.40 -26.77
C THR A 72 -2.61 10.22 -25.43
N PRO A 73 -1.53 10.99 -25.17
CA PRO A 73 -0.86 10.97 -23.87
C PRO A 73 -1.81 11.19 -22.67
N ASP A 74 -2.88 11.99 -22.83
CA ASP A 74 -3.89 12.23 -21.79
C ASP A 74 -4.65 10.97 -21.36
N ASP A 75 -4.71 9.94 -22.21
CA ASP A 75 -5.36 8.67 -21.89
C ASP A 75 -4.51 7.79 -20.93
N LEU A 76 -3.22 8.11 -20.72
CA LEU A 76 -2.30 7.29 -19.92
C LEU A 76 -2.69 7.24 -18.45
N ILE A 77 -2.96 8.38 -17.80
CA ILE A 77 -3.37 8.42 -16.38
C ILE A 77 -4.62 7.59 -16.11
N PRO A 78 -5.76 7.81 -16.81
CA PRO A 78 -6.97 7.04 -16.54
C PRO A 78 -6.82 5.55 -16.91
N PHE A 79 -5.96 5.21 -17.87
CA PHE A 79 -5.63 3.82 -18.17
C PHE A 79 -4.80 3.17 -17.05
N LEU A 80 -3.74 3.84 -16.59
CA LEU A 80 -2.89 3.37 -15.49
C LEU A 80 -3.67 3.22 -14.19
N GLU A 81 -4.57 4.15 -13.87
CA GLU A 81 -5.45 4.04 -12.70
C GLU A 81 -6.26 2.74 -12.74
N LYS A 82 -6.88 2.43 -13.88
CA LYS A 82 -7.66 1.19 -14.07
C LYS A 82 -6.79 -0.07 -13.92
N GLU A 83 -5.60 -0.08 -14.51
CA GLU A 83 -4.70 -1.25 -14.42
C GLU A 83 -4.13 -1.43 -13.01
N ILE A 84 -3.76 -0.33 -12.31
CA ILE A 84 -3.31 -0.39 -10.92
C ILE A 84 -4.44 -0.90 -10.01
N VAL A 85 -5.67 -0.42 -10.17
CA VAL A 85 -6.83 -0.93 -9.42
C VAL A 85 -7.02 -2.42 -9.67
N ARG A 86 -6.92 -2.87 -10.94
CA ARG A 86 -7.02 -4.29 -11.29
C ARG A 86 -5.92 -5.13 -10.64
N ILE A 87 -4.70 -4.62 -10.55
CA ILE A 87 -3.59 -5.32 -9.87
C ILE A 87 -3.87 -5.46 -8.38
N LEU A 88 -4.36 -4.39 -7.74
CA LEU A 88 -4.69 -4.38 -6.31
C LEU A 88 -5.90 -5.27 -5.96
N ASP A 89 -6.89 -5.37 -6.85
CA ASP A 89 -8.11 -6.17 -6.65
C ASP A 89 -7.87 -7.69 -6.73
N ARG A 90 -6.69 -8.13 -7.19
CA ARG A 90 -6.32 -9.55 -7.23
C ARG A 90 -5.89 -10.12 -5.88
N GLY A 91 -5.77 -9.29 -4.83
CA GLY A 91 -5.45 -9.76 -3.49
C GLY A 91 -6.66 -10.41 -2.81
N GLU A 92 -6.46 -11.55 -2.13
CA GLU A 92 -7.48 -12.08 -1.22
C GLU A 92 -7.79 -11.03 -0.14
N SER A 93 -9.05 -10.63 -0.06
CA SER A 93 -9.50 -9.47 0.70
C SER A 93 -9.70 -9.74 2.19
N ASP A 94 -9.78 -11.01 2.59
CA ASP A 94 -10.10 -11.37 3.97
C ASP A 94 -8.87 -11.86 4.73
N THR A 95 -8.66 -11.26 5.90
CA THR A 95 -7.73 -11.84 6.87
C THR A 95 -8.37 -13.12 7.42
N PRO A 96 -7.80 -14.31 7.19
CA PRO A 96 -8.40 -15.54 7.67
C PRO A 96 -8.47 -15.51 9.20
N MET A 97 -9.68 -15.57 9.72
CA MET A 97 -9.95 -15.72 11.15
C MET A 97 -10.14 -17.20 11.46
N ALA A 98 -9.75 -17.62 12.66
CA ALA A 98 -9.98 -19.00 13.09
C ALA A 98 -11.48 -19.25 13.29
N ASP A 99 -11.99 -20.40 12.84
CA ASP A 99 -13.39 -20.82 13.02
C ASP A 99 -13.79 -20.86 14.50
N CYS A 100 -12.84 -21.24 15.36
CA CYS A 100 -12.99 -21.27 16.81
C CYS A 100 -11.96 -20.33 17.47
N PRO A 101 -12.34 -19.49 18.44
CA PRO A 101 -11.39 -18.70 19.21
C PRO A 101 -10.34 -19.55 19.95
N PRO A 102 -9.11 -19.04 20.14
CA PRO A 102 -8.64 -17.73 19.71
C PRO A 102 -8.13 -17.71 18.25
N THR A 103 -8.34 -16.59 17.55
CA THR A 103 -7.54 -16.29 16.35
C THR A 103 -6.17 -15.79 16.79
N VAL A 104 -5.11 -16.48 16.35
CA VAL A 104 -3.73 -16.14 16.69
C VAL A 104 -3.10 -15.37 15.53
N ILE A 105 -2.61 -14.16 15.80
CA ILE A 105 -1.94 -13.31 14.82
C ILE A 105 -0.47 -13.17 15.23
N LEU A 106 0.44 -13.73 14.43
CA LEU A 106 1.87 -13.59 14.61
C LEU A 106 2.39 -12.41 13.78
N VAL A 107 2.88 -11.36 14.44
CA VAL A 107 3.44 -10.18 13.77
C VAL A 107 4.94 -10.35 13.56
N VAL A 108 5.37 -10.51 12.31
CA VAL A 108 6.78 -10.73 11.92
C VAL A 108 7.35 -9.54 11.14
N GLY A 109 8.68 -9.42 11.10
CA GLY A 109 9.38 -8.37 10.36
C GLY A 109 10.69 -7.93 11.01
N THR A 110 11.47 -7.11 10.31
CA THR A 110 12.75 -6.57 10.80
C THR A 110 12.56 -5.50 11.89
N ASN A 111 13.64 -5.08 12.54
CA ASN A 111 13.57 -4.04 13.58
C ASN A 111 13.27 -2.67 12.97
N GLY A 112 12.49 -1.84 13.67
CA GLY A 112 12.17 -0.48 13.25
C GLY A 112 10.98 -0.31 12.31
N VAL A 113 10.45 -1.39 11.69
CA VAL A 113 9.31 -1.32 10.74
C VAL A 113 7.94 -1.08 11.40
N GLY A 114 7.90 -0.93 12.73
CA GLY A 114 6.68 -0.60 13.46
C GLY A 114 5.86 -1.79 13.99
N LYS A 115 6.41 -3.01 14.08
CA LYS A 115 5.72 -4.22 14.57
C LYS A 115 4.90 -4.01 15.86
N THR A 116 5.55 -3.55 16.94
CA THR A 116 4.92 -3.34 18.25
C THR A 116 3.81 -2.28 18.17
N THR A 117 4.05 -1.20 17.42
CA THR A 117 3.07 -0.14 17.18
C THR A 117 1.85 -0.65 16.42
N THR A 118 2.06 -1.49 15.39
CA THR A 118 0.98 -2.10 14.62
C THR A 118 0.19 -3.09 15.47
N ALA A 119 0.85 -3.94 16.26
CA ALA A 119 0.18 -4.86 17.19
C ALA A 119 -0.71 -4.11 18.19
N GLY A 120 -0.23 -3.01 18.79
CA GLY A 120 -1.02 -2.18 19.69
C GLY A 120 -2.23 -1.51 19.01
N LYS A 121 -2.06 -1.00 17.78
CA LYS A 121 -3.18 -0.45 16.99
C LYS A 121 -4.23 -1.51 16.66
N MET A 122 -3.81 -2.71 16.26
CA MET A 122 -4.70 -3.84 15.99
C MET A 122 -5.45 -4.26 17.25
N ALA A 123 -4.79 -4.31 18.41
CA ALA A 123 -5.41 -4.62 19.68
C ALA A 123 -6.49 -3.61 20.07
N ALA A 124 -6.18 -2.31 19.96
CA ALA A 124 -7.15 -1.24 20.22
C ALA A 124 -8.37 -1.33 19.27
N GLN A 125 -8.13 -1.60 17.99
CA GLN A 125 -9.20 -1.77 16.99
C GLN A 125 -10.07 -2.99 17.29
N ALA A 126 -9.47 -4.14 17.59
CA ALA A 126 -10.19 -5.38 17.91
C ALA A 126 -11.02 -5.22 19.19
N LYS A 127 -10.47 -4.56 20.22
CA LYS A 127 -11.21 -4.23 21.45
C LYS A 127 -12.38 -3.27 21.18
N ALA A 128 -12.17 -2.23 20.37
CA ALA A 128 -13.25 -1.32 19.96
C ALA A 128 -14.38 -2.05 19.23
N ASN A 129 -14.05 -3.15 18.53
CA ASN A 129 -15.01 -4.06 17.89
C ASN A 129 -15.57 -5.14 18.84
N GLY A 130 -15.39 -4.99 20.15
CA GLY A 130 -15.95 -5.88 21.19
C GLY A 130 -15.22 -7.21 21.38
N LYS A 131 -14.01 -7.38 20.84
CA LYS A 131 -13.22 -8.61 21.02
C LYS A 131 -12.41 -8.56 22.31
N ARG A 132 -12.19 -9.73 22.92
CA ARG A 132 -11.16 -9.93 23.95
C ARG A 132 -9.82 -10.14 23.26
N VAL A 133 -8.80 -9.42 23.70
CA VAL A 133 -7.48 -9.41 23.08
C VAL A 133 -6.43 -9.65 24.15
N LEU A 134 -5.46 -10.50 23.83
CA LEU A 134 -4.27 -10.76 24.62
C LEU A 134 -3.05 -10.44 23.75
N LEU A 135 -2.14 -9.60 24.26
CA LEU A 135 -0.86 -9.30 23.63
C LEU A 135 0.26 -10.15 24.24
N ALA A 136 0.89 -11.00 23.44
CA ALA A 136 2.00 -11.84 23.87
C ALA A 136 3.35 -11.23 23.48
N GLY A 137 4.21 -10.96 24.48
CA GLY A 137 5.56 -10.44 24.29
C GLY A 137 6.55 -11.49 23.77
N ALA A 138 6.54 -11.77 22.46
CA ALA A 138 7.44 -12.73 21.83
C ALA A 138 8.80 -12.14 21.35
N ASP A 139 8.98 -10.81 21.39
CA ASP A 139 10.24 -10.13 21.05
C ASP A 139 11.16 -10.09 22.28
N THR A 140 11.76 -11.24 22.63
CA THR A 140 12.56 -11.44 23.86
C THR A 140 14.01 -10.97 23.73
N PHE A 141 14.47 -10.64 22.53
CA PHE A 141 15.85 -10.19 22.30
C PHE A 141 16.03 -8.70 22.61
N ARG A 142 15.00 -7.89 22.34
CA ARG A 142 15.04 -6.44 22.55
C ARG A 142 14.49 -6.11 23.93
N ALA A 143 15.36 -5.71 24.85
CA ALA A 143 14.99 -5.37 26.24
C ALA A 143 13.76 -4.44 26.34
N ALA A 144 13.76 -3.35 25.56
CA ALA A 144 12.66 -2.37 25.58
C ALA A 144 11.39 -2.81 24.82
N ALA A 145 11.40 -3.93 24.09
CA ALA A 145 10.24 -4.35 23.31
C ALA A 145 9.07 -4.80 24.19
N ILE A 146 9.37 -5.46 25.32
CA ILE A 146 8.37 -5.89 26.30
C ILE A 146 7.73 -4.67 26.97
N GLU A 147 8.54 -3.73 27.49
CA GLU A 147 8.06 -2.47 28.09
C GLU A 147 7.22 -1.65 27.10
N GLN A 148 7.64 -1.59 25.83
CA GLN A 148 6.88 -0.90 24.79
C GLN A 148 5.54 -1.60 24.52
N LEU A 149 5.50 -2.93 24.54
CA LEU A 149 4.27 -3.70 24.35
C LEU A 149 3.31 -3.53 25.53
N GLU A 150 3.81 -3.52 26.77
CA GLU A 150 3.01 -3.20 27.97
C GLU A 150 2.41 -1.80 27.90
N ALA A 151 3.19 -0.79 27.47
CA ALA A 151 2.66 0.55 27.27
C ALA A 151 1.53 0.57 26.21
N TRP A 152 1.62 -0.26 25.16
CA TRP A 152 0.56 -0.41 24.18
C TRP A 152 -0.65 -1.20 24.71
N SER A 153 -0.45 -2.25 25.52
CA SER A 153 -1.54 -3.00 26.13
C SER A 153 -2.36 -2.10 27.07
N GLN A 154 -1.69 -1.30 27.89
CA GLN A 154 -2.33 -0.30 28.76
C GLN A 154 -3.10 0.76 27.96
N ARG A 155 -2.51 1.30 26.87
CA ARG A 155 -3.17 2.29 26.00
C ARG A 155 -4.40 1.74 25.30
N ALA A 156 -4.35 0.48 24.87
CA ALA A 156 -5.50 -0.22 24.29
C ALA A 156 -6.48 -0.70 25.39
N GLY A 157 -6.04 -0.83 26.63
CA GLY A 157 -6.75 -1.45 27.75
C GLY A 157 -7.03 -2.94 27.50
N VAL A 158 -6.07 -3.66 26.96
CA VAL A 158 -6.12 -5.12 26.75
C VAL A 158 -5.15 -5.80 27.71
N GLU A 159 -5.24 -7.14 27.77
CA GLU A 159 -4.29 -7.98 28.52
C GLU A 159 -2.96 -8.12 27.79
#